data_AF-A0A257PEA0-F1
#
_entry.id   AF-A0A257PEA0-F1
#
_cell.length_a   1.000
_cell.length_b   1.000
_cell.length_c   1.000
_cell.angle_alpha   90.00
_cell.angle_beta   90.00
_cell.angle_gamma   90.00
#
_symmetry.space_group_name_H-M   'P 1'
#
loop_
_entity.id
_entity.type
_entity.pdbx_description
1 polymer ?
#
loop_
_entity_poly.entity_id
_entity_poly.type
_entity_poly.pdbx_seq_one_letter_code
_entity_poly.pdbx_strand_id
1 'polypeptide(L)' 'VSVPKSSSRETPCCWPIGEPGKPSFHFCNASAAAGKPYCEEHAAIAYVRVRDRREDAA' A
#
# COMPACT_ATOMS: atom_id res chain seq x y z
N VAL A 1 -6.93 -10.29 21.78
CA VAL A 1 -6.11 -9.91 20.60
C VAL A 1 -7.05 -9.31 19.56
N SER A 2 -6.96 -8.01 19.35
CA SER A 2 -7.88 -7.24 18.53
C SER A 2 -7.63 -7.52 17.05
N VAL A 3 -8.58 -8.15 16.36
CA VAL A 3 -8.60 -8.22 14.90
C VAL A 3 -10.03 -7.93 14.44
N PRO A 4 -10.40 -6.68 14.15
CA PRO A 4 -11.62 -6.44 13.42
C PRO A 4 -11.35 -6.79 11.96
N LYS A 5 -11.56 -8.06 11.59
CA LYS A 5 -11.71 -8.47 10.19
C LYS A 5 -13.05 -7.93 9.70
N SER A 6 -13.06 -6.66 9.31
CA SER A 6 -14.19 -6.05 8.61
C SER A 6 -14.21 -6.60 7.19
N SER A 7 -14.98 -7.67 7.01
CA SER A 7 -15.43 -8.16 5.71
C SER A 7 -16.21 -7.07 4.99
N SER A 8 -15.62 -6.48 3.96
CA SER A 8 -16.38 -5.81 2.91
C SER A 8 -15.50 -5.74 1.66
N ARG A 9 -15.77 -6.63 0.69
CA ARG A 9 -15.14 -6.70 -0.65
C ARG A 9 -13.68 -6.26 -0.64
N GLU A 10 -12.88 -7.11 -0.04
CA GLU A 10 -11.46 -6.93 0.24
C GLU A 10 -10.61 -6.86 -1.03
N THR A 11 -10.57 -5.68 -1.66
CA THR A 11 -9.50 -5.38 -2.62
C THR A 11 -8.17 -5.54 -1.88
N PRO A 12 -7.23 -6.36 -2.38
CA PRO A 12 -5.92 -6.46 -1.77
C PRO A 12 -5.13 -5.16 -1.98
N CYS A 13 -4.22 -4.86 -1.07
CA CYS A 13 -3.39 -3.67 -1.11
C CYS A 13 -2.46 -3.69 -2.34
N CYS A 14 -2.67 -2.82 -3.32
CA CYS A 14 -1.84 -2.79 -4.54
C CYS A 14 -0.46 -2.13 -4.34
N TRP A 15 0.12 -2.17 -3.13
CA TRP A 15 1.42 -1.58 -2.84
C TRP A 15 2.55 -2.49 -3.34
N PRO A 16 3.44 -2.01 -4.24
CA PRO A 16 4.56 -2.80 -4.72
C PRO A 16 5.63 -2.93 -3.62
N ILE A 17 6.00 -4.17 -3.30
CA ILE A 17 7.05 -4.49 -2.35
C ILE A 17 8.22 -5.10 -3.12
N GLY A 18 9.38 -4.49 -2.97
CA GLY A 18 10.61 -4.89 -3.65
C GLY A 18 10.87 -4.11 -4.93
N GLU A 19 11.91 -4.52 -5.66
CA GLU A 19 12.39 -3.85 -6.86
C GLU A 19 11.92 -4.56 -8.14
N PRO A 20 11.51 -3.82 -9.19
CA PRO A 20 11.16 -4.42 -10.46
C PRO A 20 12.39 -5.15 -11.04
N GLY A 21 12.27 -6.48 -11.20
CA GLY A 21 13.34 -7.35 -11.69
C GLY A 21 13.91 -8.33 -10.67
N LYS A 22 13.54 -8.21 -9.39
CA LYS A 22 13.85 -9.23 -8.36
C LYS A 22 12.71 -10.27 -8.30
N PRO A 23 13.02 -11.57 -8.06
CA PRO A 23 11.98 -12.60 -7.88
C PRO A 23 11.14 -12.38 -6.61
N SER A 24 11.62 -11.54 -5.70
CA SER A 24 10.91 -11.14 -4.48
C SER A 24 9.92 -9.99 -4.71
N PHE A 25 9.75 -9.50 -5.95
CA PHE A 25 8.76 -8.49 -6.25
C PHE A 25 7.35 -9.05 -6.08
N HIS A 26 6.58 -8.46 -5.18
CA HIS A 26 5.20 -8.84 -4.93
C HIS A 26 4.38 -7.64 -4.49
N PHE A 27 3.05 -7.76 -4.60
CA PHE A 27 2.13 -6.76 -4.07
C PHE A 27 1.72 -7.14 -2.65
N CYS A 28 1.46 -6.13 -1.83
CA CYS A 28 0.98 -6.35 -0.49
C CYS A 28 -0.35 -7.13 -0.50
N ASN A 29 -0.42 -8.22 0.27
CA ASN A 29 -1.63 -9.03 0.35
C ASN A 29 -2.54 -8.65 1.54
N ALA A 30 -2.37 -7.44 2.07
CA ALA A 30 -3.21 -6.91 3.14
C ALA A 30 -4.55 -6.40 2.59
N SER A 31 -5.56 -6.29 3.46
CA SER A 31 -6.85 -5.72 3.10
C SER A 31 -6.71 -4.22 2.83
N ALA A 32 -7.16 -3.77 1.65
CA ALA A 32 -7.22 -2.34 1.36
C ALA A 32 -8.19 -1.64 2.31
N ALA A 33 -7.84 -0.40 2.69
CA ALA A 33 -8.68 0.43 3.54
C ALA A 33 -9.88 0.98 2.76
N ALA A 34 -11.00 1.21 3.45
CA ALA A 34 -12.22 1.73 2.83
C ALA A 34 -11.96 3.05 2.08
N GLY A 35 -12.22 3.04 0.77
CA GLY A 35 -12.05 4.19 -0.12
C GLY A 35 -10.62 4.43 -0.62
N LYS A 36 -9.65 3.53 -0.37
CA LYS A 36 -8.28 3.63 -0.87
C LYS A 36 -7.82 2.30 -1.51
N PRO A 37 -6.89 2.31 -2.48
CA PRO A 37 -6.34 1.09 -3.09
C PRO A 37 -5.28 0.39 -2.23
N TYR A 38 -4.94 0.94 -1.06
CA TYR A 38 -3.89 0.45 -0.17
C TYR A 38 -4.44 0.18 1.25
N CYS A 39 -3.77 -0.68 2.02
CA CYS A 39 -4.06 -0.85 3.45
C CYS A 39 -3.70 0.43 4.24
N GLU A 40 -4.13 0.54 5.50
CA GLU A 40 -3.91 1.76 6.29
C GLU A 40 -2.43 2.15 6.41
N GLU A 41 -1.54 1.16 6.58
CA GLU A 41 -0.08 1.33 6.62
C GLU A 41 0.47 1.91 5.30
N HIS A 42 0.19 1.25 4.17
CA HIS A 42 0.69 1.68 2.87
C HIS A 42 -0.01 2.95 2.35
N ALA A 43 -1.26 3.16 2.74
CA ALA A 43 -1.95 4.42 2.48
C ALA A 43 -1.22 5.56 3.21
N ALA A 44 -0.86 5.39 4.49
CA ALA A 44 -0.08 6.39 5.20
C ALA A 44 1.21 6.71 4.43
N ILE A 45 1.98 5.71 3.98
CA ILE A 45 3.21 5.90 3.20
C ILE A 45 2.93 6.60 1.85
N ALA A 46 1.94 6.14 1.08
CA ALA A 46 1.56 6.73 -0.20
C ALA A 46 1.21 8.23 -0.06
N TYR A 47 0.36 8.55 0.91
CA TYR A 47 -0.19 9.89 1.09
C TYR A 47 0.75 10.83 1.85
N VAL A 48 1.63 10.33 2.75
CA VAL A 48 2.65 11.18 3.40
C VAL A 48 3.82 11.52 2.46
N ARG A 49 4.23 10.63 1.56
CA ARG A 49 5.38 10.87 0.64
C ARG A 49 5.06 11.84 -0.49
N VAL A 50 3.79 12.09 -0.82
CA VAL A 50 3.40 13.10 -1.84
C VAL A 50 3.76 14.53 -1.41
N ARG A 51 4.05 14.78 -0.13
CA ARG A 51 4.55 16.10 0.31
C ARG A 51 6.00 16.41 -0.06
N ASP A 52 6.76 15.42 -0.53
CA ASP A 52 8.18 15.57 -0.89
C ASP A 52 8.42 15.33 -2.40
N ARG A 53 7.44 15.66 -3.25
CA ARG A 53 7.65 15.66 -4.71
C ARG A 53 8.26 16.99 -5.17
N ARG A 54 9.48 17.23 -4.75
CA ARG A 54 10.44 18.18 -5.31
C ARG A 54 11.76 17.70 -4.72
N GLU A 55 12.39 16.66 -5.27
CA GLU A 55 13.70 16.83 -5.92
C GLU A 55 14.21 15.56 -6.67
N ASP A 56 13.38 14.63 -7.15
CA ASP A 56 13.89 13.44 -7.88
C ASP A 56 13.25 13.27 -9.27
N ALA A 57 13.40 14.31 -10.09
CA ALA A 57 13.32 14.22 -11.54
C ALA A 57 14.47 15.08 -12.11
N ALA A 58 15.68 14.54 -12.06
CA ALA A 58 16.87 15.06 -12.74
C ALA A 58 17.58 13.90 -13.43
#